data_AF-N9Q0L4-F1
#
_entry.id   AF-N9Q0L4-F1
#
_cell.length_a   1.000
_cell.length_b   1.000
_cell.length_c   1.000
_cell.angle_alpha   90.00
_cell.angle_beta   90.00
_cell.angle_gamma   90.00
#
_symmetry.space_group_name_H-M   'P 1'
#
loop_
_entity.id
_entity.type
_entity.pdbx_description
1 polymer ?
#
loop_
_entity_poly.entity_id
_entity_poly.type
_entity_poly.pdbx_seq_one_letter_code
_entity_poly.pdbx_strand_id
1 'polypeptide(L)'
;MQQQSQHLASFKVHELVFSLSPLQLNQHLVIQIEKSLGLSFNDQDQPHRVCFANQNAELQDAYKQVFTALDLLDYVYAVLVAEKGKIDVLDPKQQSIPYPTDNLQFWTLVKIGQQYRYSLA
;
A
#
# COMPACT_ATOMS: atom_id res chain seq x y z
N MET A 1 -44.88 -3.23 -10.69
CA MET A 1 -43.60 -2.75 -10.14
C MET A 1 -42.52 -3.72 -10.60
N GLN A 2 -41.80 -3.40 -11.67
CA GLN A 2 -40.69 -4.23 -12.17
C GLN A 2 -39.39 -3.71 -11.54
N GLN A 3 -38.80 -4.50 -10.65
CA GLN A 3 -37.42 -4.28 -10.22
C GLN A 3 -36.52 -4.73 -11.36
N GLN A 4 -35.85 -3.77 -12.01
CA GLN A 4 -34.79 -4.06 -12.98
C GLN A 4 -33.63 -4.71 -12.23
N SER A 5 -33.41 -6.01 -12.46
CA SER A 5 -32.12 -6.66 -12.20
C SER A 5 -31.06 -5.93 -13.02
N GLN A 6 -30.27 -5.08 -12.37
CA GLN A 6 -29.03 -4.59 -12.95
C GLN A 6 -28.08 -5.78 -13.06
N HIS A 7 -27.93 -6.30 -14.27
CA HIS A 7 -26.92 -7.29 -14.62
C HIS A 7 -25.55 -6.61 -14.45
N LEU A 8 -24.80 -6.95 -13.41
CA LEU A 8 -23.41 -6.50 -13.24
C LEU A 8 -22.55 -7.15 -14.34
N ALA A 9 -22.34 -6.42 -15.44
CA ALA A 9 -21.55 -6.90 -16.57
C ALA A 9 -20.03 -6.82 -16.31
N SER A 10 -19.60 -6.07 -15.31
CA SER A 10 -18.19 -5.92 -14.92
C SER A 10 -18.08 -5.41 -13.48
N PHE A 11 -16.92 -5.63 -12.87
CA PHE A 11 -16.49 -5.02 -11.61
C PHE A 11 -15.16 -4.31 -11.87
N LYS A 12 -14.84 -3.28 -11.08
CA LYS A 12 -13.55 -2.59 -11.17
C LYS A 12 -12.48 -3.47 -10.53
N VAL A 13 -11.27 -3.48 -11.10
CA VAL A 13 -10.17 -4.32 -10.59
C VAL A 13 -9.90 -4.08 -9.10
N HIS A 14 -9.97 -2.83 -8.62
CA HIS A 14 -9.80 -2.53 -7.21
C HIS A 14 -10.92 -3.10 -6.32
N GLU A 15 -12.16 -3.23 -6.82
CA GLU A 15 -13.26 -3.84 -6.08
C GLU A 15 -12.97 -5.33 -5.84
N LEU A 16 -12.43 -6.02 -6.84
CA LEU A 16 -11.97 -7.41 -6.67
C LEU A 16 -10.76 -7.48 -5.74
N VAL A 17 -9.72 -6.68 -5.97
CA VAL A 17 -8.50 -6.68 -5.16
C VAL A 17 -8.80 -6.41 -3.69
N PHE A 18 -9.71 -5.46 -3.38
CA PHE A 18 -10.15 -5.20 -2.01
C PHE A 18 -11.10 -6.28 -1.47
N SER A 19 -11.81 -7.00 -2.33
CA SER A 19 -12.67 -8.13 -1.92
C SER A 19 -11.91 -9.43 -1.62
N LEU A 20 -10.65 -9.56 -2.03
CA LEU A 20 -9.84 -10.78 -1.86
C LEU A 20 -9.32 -11.00 -0.42
N SER A 21 -10.03 -10.48 0.59
CA SER A 21 -9.68 -10.46 2.02
C SER A 21 -8.67 -9.37 2.37
N PRO A 22 -8.70 -8.81 3.60
CA PRO A 22 -7.73 -7.80 3.99
C PRO A 22 -6.32 -8.37 3.83
N LEU A 23 -5.40 -7.56 3.29
CA LEU A 23 -3.99 -7.90 3.21
C LEU A 23 -3.50 -8.29 4.61
N GLN A 24 -3.44 -9.58 4.91
CA GLN A 24 -2.88 -10.06 6.17
C GLN A 24 -1.37 -9.86 6.12
N LEU A 25 -0.94 -8.72 6.64
CA LEU A 25 0.47 -8.39 6.75
C LEU A 25 1.09 -9.19 7.89
N ASN A 26 2.29 -9.69 7.64
CA ASN A 26 3.12 -10.25 8.70
C ASN A 26 3.44 -9.14 9.71
N GLN A 27 2.93 -9.30 10.94
CA GLN A 27 3.05 -8.30 11.99
C GLN A 27 4.51 -8.02 12.38
N HIS A 28 5.39 -9.02 12.32
CA HIS A 28 6.81 -8.80 12.57
C HIS A 28 7.43 -7.88 11.51
N LEU A 29 7.08 -8.05 10.23
CA LEU A 29 7.53 -7.14 9.17
C LEU A 29 7.05 -5.71 9.42
N VAL A 30 5.77 -5.54 9.75
CA VAL A 30 5.19 -4.22 10.05
C VAL A 30 5.93 -3.53 11.20
N ILE A 31 6.14 -4.24 12.31
CA ILE A 31 6.85 -3.71 13.49
C ILE A 31 8.29 -3.28 13.15
N GLN A 32 8.98 -4.02 12.28
CA GLN A 32 10.33 -3.62 11.85
C GLN A 32 10.30 -2.35 11.01
N ILE A 33 9.29 -2.20 10.13
CA ILE A 33 9.11 -1.00 9.31
C ILE A 33 8.73 0.21 10.17
N GLU A 34 7.85 0.04 11.15
CA GLU A 34 7.52 1.11 12.12
C GLU A 34 8.77 1.63 12.81
N LYS A 35 9.62 0.70 13.30
CA LYS A 35 10.88 1.03 13.96
C LYS A 35 11.89 1.71 13.04
N SER A 36 12.02 1.24 11.80
CA SER A 36 12.99 1.79 10.86
C SER A 36 12.62 3.19 10.37
N LEU A 37 11.32 3.48 10.26
CA LEU A 37 10.81 4.77 9.79
C LEU A 37 10.49 5.77 10.91
N GLY A 38 10.32 5.29 12.15
CA GLY A 38 9.77 6.12 13.23
C GLY A 38 8.31 6.51 13.00
N LEU A 39 7.57 5.68 12.26
CA LEU A 39 6.15 5.87 11.93
C LEU A 39 5.30 4.78 12.56
N SER A 40 4.01 5.03 12.76
CA SER A 40 3.07 4.01 13.22
C SER A 40 2.28 3.39 12.07
N PHE A 41 1.97 2.10 12.18
CA PHE A 41 1.08 1.43 11.25
C PHE A 41 -0.38 1.69 11.63
N ASN A 42 -1.14 2.21 10.67
CA ASN A 42 -2.58 2.40 10.78
C ASN A 42 -3.30 1.25 10.08
N ASP A 43 -3.68 0.27 10.88
CA ASP A 43 -4.58 -0.81 10.51
C ASP A 43 -6.01 -0.27 10.41
N GLN A 44 -6.49 -0.04 9.19
CA GLN A 44 -7.82 0.53 8.94
C GLN A 44 -8.97 -0.42 9.29
N ASP A 45 -8.68 -1.70 9.56
CA ASP A 45 -9.69 -2.72 9.86
C ASP A 45 -10.05 -2.82 11.35
N GLN A 46 -9.48 -1.98 12.23
CA GLN A 46 -9.75 -2.03 13.67
C GLN A 46 -10.89 -1.08 14.13
N PRO A 47 -11.88 -1.58 14.89
CA PRO A 47 -13.17 -0.89 15.13
C PRO A 47 -13.13 0.36 16.05
N HIS A 48 -11.96 0.79 16.55
CA HIS A 48 -11.85 1.86 17.54
C HIS A 48 -10.58 2.72 17.32
N ARG A 49 -10.52 3.56 16.27
CA ARG A 49 -9.37 4.47 16.07
C ARG A 49 -9.72 5.89 15.66
N VAL A 50 -8.81 6.77 16.08
CA VAL A 50 -8.74 8.22 15.83
C VAL A 50 -8.42 8.46 14.35
N CYS A 51 -9.19 9.31 13.67
CA CYS A 51 -8.91 9.67 12.28
C CYS A 51 -7.61 10.50 12.22
N PHE A 52 -6.53 9.92 11.72
CA PHE A 52 -5.35 10.68 11.35
C PHE A 52 -5.62 11.45 10.05
N ALA A 53 -5.32 12.75 10.01
CA ALA A 53 -5.45 13.59 8.81
C ALA A 53 -4.36 13.31 7.75
N ASN A 54 -3.80 12.10 7.72
CA ASN A 54 -2.68 11.73 6.85
C ASN A 54 -3.10 11.55 5.38
N GLN A 55 -4.40 11.58 5.11
CA GLN A 55 -4.98 11.65 3.76
C GLN A 55 -5.20 13.09 3.27
N ASN A 56 -4.70 14.11 3.98
CA ASN A 56 -4.68 15.46 3.46
C ASN A 56 -3.56 15.60 2.42
N ALA A 57 -3.93 15.87 1.16
CA ALA A 57 -2.99 16.07 0.06
C ALA A 57 -2.00 17.24 0.29
N GLU A 58 -2.36 18.18 1.18
CA GLU A 58 -1.53 19.33 1.55
C GLU A 58 -0.54 19.01 2.68
N LEU A 59 -0.67 17.85 3.35
CA LEU A 59 0.25 17.45 4.41
C LEU A 59 1.60 17.08 3.79
N GLN A 60 2.63 17.84 4.14
CA GLN A 60 3.99 17.54 3.69
C GLN A 60 4.47 16.22 4.29
N ASP A 61 5.26 15.47 3.52
CA ASP A 61 5.71 14.12 3.91
C ASP A 61 6.46 14.11 5.25
N ALA A 62 7.21 15.18 5.56
CA ALA A 62 7.94 15.33 6.82
C ALA A 62 7.05 15.31 8.08
N TYR A 63 5.75 15.61 7.93
CA TYR A 63 4.79 15.64 9.04
C TYR A 63 3.91 14.40 9.10
N LYS A 64 4.06 13.45 8.16
CA LYS A 64 3.33 12.19 8.21
C LYS A 64 3.86 11.35 9.37
N GLN A 65 2.95 10.85 10.18
CA GLN A 65 3.26 10.06 11.38
C GLN A 65 2.79 8.60 11.29
N VAL A 66 1.95 8.27 10.32
CA VAL A 66 1.45 6.90 10.14
C VAL A 66 1.53 6.48 8.66
N PHE A 67 1.61 5.18 8.44
CA PHE A 67 1.46 4.55 7.12
C PHE A 67 0.42 3.43 7.17
N THR A 68 -0.08 3.04 6.02
CA THR A 68 -1.13 2.03 5.84
C THR A 68 -0.64 0.83 5.02
N ALA A 69 -1.46 -0.22 4.93
CA ALA A 69 -1.16 -1.37 4.09
C ALA A 69 -1.04 -0.99 2.60
N LEU A 70 -1.81 0.01 2.15
CA LEU A 70 -1.71 0.52 0.79
C LEU A 70 -0.40 1.25 0.54
N ASP A 71 0.10 2.02 1.51
CA ASP A 71 1.40 2.68 1.38
C ASP A 71 2.53 1.64 1.25
N LEU A 72 2.44 0.54 2.01
CA LEU A 72 3.40 -0.58 1.86
C LEU A 72 3.31 -1.25 0.49
N LEU A 73 2.10 -1.45 -0.04
CA LEU A 73 1.92 -2.00 -1.38
C LEU A 73 2.54 -1.08 -2.44
N ASP A 74 2.30 0.23 -2.32
CA ASP A 74 2.88 1.23 -3.23
C ASP A 74 4.42 1.27 -3.12
N TYR A 75 4.98 1.21 -1.91
CA TYR A 75 6.41 1.06 -1.71
C TYR A 75 6.97 -0.17 -2.45
N VAL A 76 6.32 -1.33 -2.33
CA VAL A 76 6.72 -2.55 -3.05
C VAL A 76 6.68 -2.34 -4.56
N TYR A 77 5.61 -1.74 -5.10
CA TYR A 77 5.55 -1.40 -6.53
C TYR A 77 6.73 -0.55 -6.99
N ALA A 78 7.10 0.47 -6.24
CA ALA A 78 8.22 1.34 -6.58
C ALA A 78 9.56 0.58 -6.62
N VAL A 79 9.80 -0.30 -5.63
CA VAL A 79 11.01 -1.16 -5.60
C VAL A 79 11.03 -2.12 -6.78
N LEU A 80 9.92 -2.81 -7.06
CA LEU A 80 9.81 -3.74 -8.18
C LEU A 80 10.08 -3.07 -9.52
N VAL A 81 9.59 -1.84 -9.70
CA VAL A 81 9.82 -1.08 -10.93
C VAL A 81 11.26 -0.55 -11.04
N ALA A 82 11.87 -0.13 -9.93
CA ALA A 82 13.28 0.26 -9.92
C ALA A 82 14.19 -0.91 -10.33
N GLU A 83 13.81 -2.12 -9.94
CA GLU A 83 14.52 -3.37 -10.25
C GLU A 83 14.02 -4.04 -11.54
N LYS A 84 13.42 -3.29 -12.48
CA LYS A 84 12.90 -3.77 -13.78
C LYS A 84 13.77 -4.87 -14.40
N GLY A 85 13.18 -6.07 -14.56
CA GLY A 85 13.83 -7.24 -15.18
C GLY A 85 14.73 -8.06 -14.24
N LYS A 86 14.87 -7.67 -12.97
CA LYS A 86 15.64 -8.38 -11.95
C LYS A 86 14.80 -8.95 -10.82
N ILE A 87 13.52 -8.57 -10.71
CA ILE A 87 12.59 -9.17 -9.75
C ILE A 87 11.54 -9.99 -10.48
N ASP A 88 11.58 -11.31 -10.27
CA ASP A 88 10.54 -12.21 -10.74
C ASP A 88 9.56 -12.45 -9.59
N VAL A 89 8.38 -11.84 -9.69
CA VAL A 89 7.32 -11.97 -8.68
C VAL A 89 6.83 -13.43 -8.58
N LEU A 90 7.16 -14.28 -9.57
CA LEU A 90 6.82 -15.70 -9.61
C LEU A 90 7.90 -16.61 -8.99
N ASP A 91 9.12 -16.12 -8.73
CA ASP A 91 10.17 -16.85 -7.98
C ASP A 91 10.66 -16.06 -6.75
N PRO A 92 9.87 -16.03 -5.66
CA PRO A 92 10.15 -15.23 -4.47
C PRO A 92 11.37 -15.69 -3.66
N LYS A 93 12.05 -16.77 -4.04
CA LYS A 93 13.20 -17.31 -3.28
C LYS A 93 14.51 -16.57 -3.56
N GLN A 94 14.60 -15.78 -4.63
CA GLN A 94 15.87 -15.19 -5.06
C GLN A 94 16.02 -13.69 -4.78
N GLN A 95 14.95 -12.95 -4.44
CA GLN A 95 15.05 -11.49 -4.25
C GLN A 95 14.53 -11.02 -2.89
N SER A 96 15.25 -10.06 -2.32
CA SER A 96 14.91 -9.38 -1.08
C SER A 96 14.48 -7.96 -1.38
N ILE A 97 13.32 -7.55 -0.85
CA ILE A 97 12.90 -6.15 -0.83
C ILE A 97 13.56 -5.51 0.40
N PRO A 98 14.35 -4.43 0.25
CA PRO A 98 14.97 -3.78 1.39
C PRO A 98 13.90 -3.18 2.31
N TYR A 99 14.17 -3.16 3.62
CA TYR A 99 13.37 -2.35 4.54
C TYR A 99 13.60 -0.86 4.24
N PRO A 100 12.55 -0.04 4.27
CA PRO A 100 12.71 1.40 4.14
C PRO A 100 13.35 1.95 5.43
N THR A 101 14.35 2.81 5.31
CA THR A 101 15.15 3.31 6.46
C THR A 101 15.14 4.82 6.59
N ASP A 102 14.61 5.53 5.58
CA ASP A 102 14.44 6.98 5.59
C ASP A 102 12.97 7.32 5.30
N ASN A 103 12.39 8.17 6.13
CA ASN A 103 10.98 8.55 6.08
C ASN A 103 10.64 9.32 4.80
N LEU A 104 11.47 10.29 4.40
CA LEU A 104 11.21 11.11 3.22
C LEU A 104 11.36 10.30 1.93
N GLN A 105 12.38 9.44 1.87
CA GLN A 105 12.59 8.53 0.77
C GLN A 105 11.45 7.51 0.68
N PHE A 106 10.96 6.98 1.81
CA PHE A 106 9.80 6.11 1.86
C PHE A 106 8.59 6.76 1.18
N TRP A 107 8.21 7.98 1.58
CA TRP A 107 7.07 8.66 0.97
C TRP A 107 7.26 9.03 -0.51
N THR A 108 8.50 9.29 -0.92
CA THR A 108 8.84 9.48 -2.33
C THR A 108 8.58 8.21 -3.13
N LEU A 109 9.01 7.05 -2.62
CA LEU A 109 8.76 5.75 -3.23
C LEU A 109 7.28 5.40 -3.23
N VAL A 110 6.55 5.66 -2.14
CA VAL A 110 5.08 5.49 -2.09
C VAL A 110 4.40 6.27 -3.21
N LYS A 111 4.77 7.53 -3.44
CA LYS A 111 4.21 8.34 -4.54
C LYS A 111 4.49 7.73 -5.92
N ILE A 112 5.73 7.24 -6.14
CA ILE A 112 6.10 6.56 -7.40
C ILE A 112 5.27 5.28 -7.58
N GLY A 113 5.17 4.46 -6.54
CA GLY A 113 4.40 3.22 -6.56
C GLY A 113 2.92 3.44 -6.82
N GLN A 114 2.35 4.46 -6.19
CA GLN A 114 0.96 4.87 -6.39
C GLN A 114 0.71 5.26 -7.85
N GLN A 115 1.62 6.03 -8.48
CA GLN A 115 1.54 6.35 -9.90
C GLN A 115 1.53 5.08 -10.76
N TYR A 116 2.40 4.10 -10.45
CA TYR A 116 2.43 2.82 -11.17
C TYR A 116 1.13 2.03 -11.01
N ARG A 117 0.64 1.88 -9.77
CA ARG A 117 -0.60 1.17 -9.46
C ARG A 117 -1.81 1.78 -10.18
N TYR A 118 -1.87 3.10 -10.33
CA TYR A 118 -2.94 3.77 -11.08
C TYR A 118 -2.71 3.81 -12.60
N SER A 119 -1.46 3.79 -13.07
CA SER A 119 -1.14 3.78 -14.50
C SER A 119 -1.38 2.43 -15.19
N LEU A 120 -1.40 1.34 -14.42
CA LEU A 120 -1.69 -0.03 -14.87
C LEU A 120 -3.16 -0.44 -14.66
N ALA A 121 -4.02 0.49 -14.25
CA ALA A 121 -5.45 0.26 -13.96
C ALA A 121 -6.37 0.70 -15.09
#